data_AF-A0A970LJH3-F1
#
_entry.id   AF-A0A970LJH3-F1
#
_cell.length_a   1.000
_cell.length_b   1.000
_cell.length_c   1.000
_cell.angle_alpha   90.00
_cell.angle_beta   90.00
_cell.angle_gamma   90.00
#
_symmetry.space_group_name_H-M   'P 1'
#
loop_
_entity.id
_entity.type
_entity.pdbx_description
1 polymer ?
#
loop_
_entity_poly.entity_id
_entity_poly.type
_entity_poly.pdbx_seq_one_letter_code
_entity_poly.pdbx_strand_id
1 'polypeptide(L)'
;ISIIEPQVIITLGKNAYISVARIHGLKAEPFSALVDKIIDEQTPVSLAEKTWLLPAPHCGPLGIAFRYFEKQLQLWQAVKSVLR
;
A
#
# COMPACT_ATOMS: atom_id res chain seq x y z
N ILE A 1 8.70 7.59 -10.73
CA ILE A 1 9.17 6.43 -9.93
C ILE A 1 10.60 6.08 -10.30
N SER A 2 10.92 5.90 -11.59
CA SER A 2 12.27 5.57 -12.07
C SER A 2 13.40 6.56 -11.73
N ILE A 3 13.10 7.83 -11.46
CA ILE A 3 14.14 8.81 -11.07
C ILE A 3 14.47 8.74 -9.58
N ILE A 4 13.45 8.51 -8.74
CA ILE A 4 13.58 8.49 -7.28
C ILE A 4 13.97 7.11 -6.77
N GLU A 5 13.62 6.06 -7.52
CA GLU A 5 13.88 4.65 -7.20
C GLU A 5 13.53 4.29 -5.73
N PRO A 6 12.29 4.58 -5.29
CA PRO A 6 11.93 4.37 -3.90
C PRO A 6 11.95 2.89 -3.53
N GLN A 7 12.45 2.59 -2.34
CA GLN A 7 12.31 1.24 -1.75
C GLN A 7 10.85 0.93 -1.40
N VAL A 8 10.07 1.94 -1.02
CA VAL A 8 8.64 1.79 -0.70
C VAL A 8 7.83 2.90 -1.36
N ILE A 9 6.78 2.51 -2.07
CA ILE A 9 5.77 3.39 -2.65
C ILE A 9 4.50 3.25 -1.81
N ILE A 10 4.08 4.34 -1.16
CA ILE A 10 2.82 4.39 -0.42
C ILE A 10 1.79 5.11 -1.30
N THR A 11 0.66 4.45 -1.58
CA THR A 11 -0.42 5.05 -2.36
C THR A 11 -1.61 5.36 -1.46
N LEU A 12 -2.22 6.54 -1.67
CA LEU A 12 -3.36 6.99 -0.89
C LEU A 12 -4.65 6.80 -1.68
N GLY A 13 -5.42 5.80 -1.28
CA GLY A 13 -6.70 5.44 -1.88
C GLY A 13 -6.60 4.52 -3.11
N LYS A 14 -7.77 3.98 -3.48
CA LYS A 14 -7.93 3.00 -4.55
C LYS A 14 -7.36 3.45 -5.90
N ASN A 15 -7.60 4.69 -6.30
CA ASN A 15 -7.21 5.17 -7.62
C ASN A 15 -5.69 5.31 -7.76
N ALA A 16 -5.01 5.77 -6.71
CA ALA A 16 -3.55 5.86 -6.68
C ALA A 16 -2.93 4.44 -6.74
N TYR A 17 -3.45 3.50 -5.96
CA TYR A 17 -3.05 2.10 -6.00
C TYR A 17 -3.20 1.50 -7.40
N ILE A 18 -4.38 1.59 -8.02
CA ILE A 18 -4.65 1.02 -9.36
C ILE A 18 -3.69 1.59 -10.40
N SER A 19 -3.42 2.89 -10.32
CA SER A 19 -2.51 3.56 -11.26
C SER A 19 -1.08 3.03 -11.15
N VAL A 20 -0.57 2.86 -9.92
CA VAL A 20 0.77 2.29 -9.69
C VAL A 20 0.80 0.81 -10.08
N ALA A 21 -0.18 0.02 -9.66
CA ALA A 21 -0.28 -1.40 -10.01
C ALA A 21 -0.24 -1.62 -11.53
N ARG A 22 -0.98 -0.81 -12.29
CA ARG A 22 -1.00 -0.87 -13.76
C ARG A 22 0.36 -0.55 -14.38
N ILE A 23 1.06 0.47 -13.90
CA ILE A 23 2.41 0.83 -14.38
C ILE A 23 3.40 -0.32 -14.15
N HIS A 24 3.24 -1.04 -13.04
CA HIS A 24 4.09 -2.16 -12.67
C HIS A 24 3.57 -3.53 -13.16
N GLY A 25 2.56 -3.57 -14.04
CA GLY A 25 2.05 -4.81 -14.62
C GLY A 25 1.33 -5.75 -13.63
N LEU A 26 0.97 -5.26 -12.44
CA LEU A 26 0.21 -6.04 -11.47
C LEU A 26 -1.26 -6.14 -11.84
N LYS A 27 -1.86 -7.31 -11.61
CA LYS A 27 -3.33 -7.45 -11.60
C LYS A 27 -3.89 -6.76 -10.36
N ALA A 28 -4.77 -5.79 -10.57
CA ALA A 28 -5.36 -5.05 -9.46
C ALA A 28 -6.31 -5.95 -8.64
N GLU A 29 -5.87 -6.32 -7.43
CA GLU A 29 -6.73 -6.92 -6.42
C GLU A 29 -7.75 -5.91 -5.85
N PRO A 30 -8.90 -6.38 -5.31
CA PRO A 30 -9.85 -5.51 -4.62
C PRO A 30 -9.17 -4.77 -3.45
N PHE A 31 -9.26 -3.43 -3.46
CA PHE A 31 -8.51 -2.57 -2.55
C PHE A 31 -8.69 -2.92 -1.06
N SER A 32 -9.93 -3.15 -0.60
CA SER A 32 -10.17 -3.47 0.82
C SER A 32 -9.54 -4.82 1.21
N ALA A 33 -9.75 -5.85 0.39
CA ALA A 33 -9.19 -7.18 0.63
C ALA A 33 -7.66 -7.15 0.65
N LEU A 34 -7.05 -6.37 -0.24
CA LEU A 34 -5.60 -6.20 -0.27
C LEU A 34 -5.07 -5.50 0.99
N VAL A 35 -5.75 -4.46 1.46
CA VAL A 35 -5.37 -3.76 2.70
C VAL A 35 -5.46 -4.70 3.90
N ASP A 36 -6.55 -5.46 4.02
CA ASP A 36 -6.72 -6.43 5.11
C ASP A 36 -5.65 -7.54 5.03
N LYS A 37 -5.36 -8.05 3.84
CA LYS A 37 -4.29 -9.03 3.62
C LYS A 37 -2.91 -8.53 4.07
N ILE A 38 -2.55 -7.28 3.73
CA ILE A 38 -1.27 -6.69 4.14
C ILE A 38 -1.21 -6.55 5.67
N ILE A 39 -2.31 -6.21 6.31
CA ILE A 39 -2.39 -6.13 7.77
C ILE A 39 -2.18 -7.51 8.39
N ASP A 40 -2.82 -8.55 7.85
CA ASP A 40 -2.72 -9.91 8.38
C ASP A 40 -1.32 -10.52 8.15
N GLU A 41 -0.75 -10.32 6.96
CA GLU A 41 0.55 -10.89 6.56
C GLU A 41 1.74 -10.01 6.96
N GLN A 42 1.49 -8.78 7.43
CA GLN A 42 2.51 -7.77 7.77
C GLN A 42 3.54 -7.53 6.65
N THR A 43 3.13 -7.73 5.40
CA THR A 43 4.01 -7.71 4.23
C THR A 43 3.36 -6.90 3.10
N PRO A 44 3.98 -5.80 2.65
CA PRO A 44 3.52 -5.03 1.49
C PRO A 44 3.64 -5.82 0.17
N VAL A 45 3.04 -5.29 -0.90
CA VAL A 45 3.09 -5.94 -2.22
C VAL A 45 4.47 -5.73 -2.85
N SER A 46 5.12 -6.80 -3.28
CA SER A 46 6.37 -6.69 -4.05
C SER A 46 6.08 -6.24 -5.50
N LEU A 47 6.74 -5.18 -5.97
CA LEU A 47 6.64 -4.68 -7.35
C LEU A 47 7.82 -5.11 -8.23
N ALA A 48 9.00 -5.16 -7.65
CA ALA A 48 10.27 -5.59 -8.23
C ALA A 48 11.20 -5.97 -7.07
N GLU A 49 12.35 -6.60 -7.32
CA GLU A 49 13.22 -7.21 -6.30
C GLU A 49 13.54 -6.30 -5.09
N LYS A 50 13.44 -4.97 -5.21
CA LYS A 50 13.75 -4.01 -4.15
C LYS A 50 12.72 -2.89 -3.94
N THR A 51 11.55 -2.98 -4.56
CA THR A 51 10.50 -1.97 -4.42
C THR A 51 9.21 -2.59 -3.93
N TRP A 52 8.68 -2.02 -2.85
CA TRP A 52 7.45 -2.43 -2.19
C TRP A 52 6.34 -1.42 -2.42
N LEU A 53 5.11 -1.90 -2.54
CA LEU A 53 3.90 -1.10 -2.66
C LEU A 53 3.01 -1.30 -1.44
N LEU A 54 2.69 -0.20 -0.77
CA LEU A 54 1.71 -0.15 0.30
C LEU A 54 0.48 0.68 -0.15
N PRO A 55 -0.64 0.02 -0.48
CA PRO A 55 -1.94 0.67 -0.59
C PRO A 55 -2.44 1.07 0.80
N ALA A 56 -2.71 2.35 1.01
CA ALA A 56 -3.27 2.87 2.24
C ALA A 56 -4.57 3.64 1.97
N PRO A 57 -5.56 3.63 2.88
CA PRO A 57 -6.76 4.44 2.71
C PRO A 57 -6.44 5.94 2.53
N HIS A 58 -7.21 6.62 1.68
CA HIS A 58 -7.01 8.05 1.38
C HIS A 58 -7.18 8.91 2.65
N CYS A 59 -6.48 10.04 2.73
CA CYS A 59 -6.60 10.98 3.85
C CYS A 59 -7.80 11.94 3.78
N GLY A 60 -8.75 11.69 2.87
CA GLY A 60 -9.92 12.54 2.66
C GLY A 60 -11.10 12.12 3.53
N PRO A 61 -12.20 12.90 3.57
CA PRO A 61 -13.32 12.68 4.50
C PRO A 61 -13.89 11.25 4.48
N LEU A 62 -14.11 10.70 3.28
CA LEU A 62 -14.61 9.32 3.13
C LEU A 62 -13.57 8.29 3.56
N GLY A 63 -12.29 8.55 3.34
CA GLY A 63 -11.22 7.66 3.79
C GLY A 63 -11.06 7.68 5.31
N ILE A 64 -11.28 8.82 5.97
CA ILE A 64 -11.24 8.94 7.44
C ILE A 64 -12.24 7.99 8.10
N ALA A 65 -13.44 7.84 7.53
CA ALA A 65 -14.47 6.93 8.05
C ALA A 65 -14.04 5.45 8.04
N PHE A 66 -13.07 5.08 7.20
CA PHE A 66 -12.53 3.71 7.09
C PHE A 66 -11.08 3.59 7.59
N ARG A 67 -10.52 4.65 8.19
CA ARG A 67 -9.16 4.73 8.74
C ARG A 67 -9.20 4.59 10.26
N TYR A 68 -9.60 3.42 10.73
CA TYR A 68 -9.43 3.10 12.14
C TYR A 68 -7.94 3.17 12.49
N PHE A 69 -7.62 3.90 13.57
CA PHE A 69 -6.23 4.17 13.98
C PHE A 69 -5.41 2.89 14.10
N GLU A 70 -6.00 1.83 14.64
CA GLU A 70 -5.37 0.51 14.80
C GLU A 70 -4.96 -0.09 13.45
N LYS A 71 -5.87 -0.10 12.46
CA LYS A 71 -5.56 -0.59 11.11
C LYS A 71 -4.46 0.23 10.45
N GLN A 72 -4.44 1.56 10.67
CA GLN A 72 -3.36 2.39 10.17
C GLN A 72 -2.02 2.03 10.83
N LEU A 73 -2.01 1.84 12.15
CA LEU A 73 -0.80 1.45 12.88
C LEU A 73 -0.23 0.12 12.36
N GLN A 74 -1.09 -0.86 12.10
CA GLN A 74 -0.70 -2.15 11.53
C GLN A 74 -0.14 -2.02 10.10
N LEU A 75 -0.74 -1.17 9.26
CA LEU A 75 -0.18 -0.87 7.93
C LEU A 75 1.23 -0.24 8.02
N TRP A 76 1.45 0.65 8.98
CA TRP A 76 2.77 1.26 9.20
C TRP A 76 3.79 0.25 9.72
N GLN A 77 3.37 -0.76 10.48
CA GLN A 77 4.23 -1.86 10.90
C GLN A 77 4.67 -2.71 9.70
N ALA A 78 3.76 -2.99 8.75
CA ALA A 78 4.11 -3.68 7.50
C ALA A 78 5.13 -2.90 6.64
N VAL A 79 5.10 -1.55 6.65
CA VAL A 79 6.16 -0.76 5.99
C VAL A 79 7.52 -0.95 6.68
N LYS A 80 7.54 -0.95 8.02
CA LYS A 80 8.79 -1.10 8.77
C LYS A 80 9.43 -2.48 8.56
N SER A 81 8.65 -3.52 8.28
CA SER A 81 9.18 -4.88 8.08
C SER A 81 10.09 -4.98 6.84
N VAL A 82 9.89 -4.11 5.85
CA VAL A 82 10.64 -4.10 4.57
C VAL A 82 11.70 -3.00 4.46
N LEU A 83 11.84 -2.13 5.46
CA LEU A 83 12.81 -1.02 5.51
C LEU A 83 14.09 -1.36 6.29
N ARG A 84 14.46 -2.65 6.35
CA ARG A 84 15.65 -3.11 7.08
C ARG A 84 16.94 -2.87 6.31
#